data_AF-A0AAF0J3I4-F1
#
_entry.id   AF-A0AAF0J3I4-F1
#
_cell.length_a   1.000
_cell.length_b   1.000
_cell.length_c   1.000
_cell.angle_alpha   90.00
_cell.angle_beta   90.00
_cell.angle_gamma   90.00
#
_symmetry.space_group_name_H-M   'P 1'
#
loop_
_entity.id
_entity.type
_entity.pdbx_description
1 polymer ?
#
loop_
_entity_poly.entity_id
_entity_poly.type
_entity_poly.pdbx_seq_one_letter_code
_entity_poly.pdbx_strand_id
1 'polypeptide(L)'
;MTLGFVSGFSNGARHTALVFLAENAHRRPETVQGWYFYNKTKYYRMILGGFRRGAHTGLQLAGWVSGWCLLDLLTESVRSYIAEKRGEERPTHTSLDRHGLGHWFDGAVAGVSTGLISAVGFRLSAPTVPRMVLLGALAGGTTGALRDLRNALLHSNDMHPF
;
A
#
# COMPACT_ATOMS: atom_id res chain seq x y z
N MET A 1 -4.59 5.67 1.44
CA MET A 1 -5.33 6.16 0.25
C MET A 1 -5.12 7.63 -0.02
N THR A 2 -5.24 8.50 0.99
CA THR A 2 -4.98 9.94 0.88
C THR A 2 -3.59 10.27 0.34
N LEU A 3 -2.53 9.63 0.86
CA LEU A 3 -1.15 9.84 0.40
C LEU A 3 -0.95 9.48 -1.09
N GLY A 4 -1.55 8.38 -1.53
CA GLY A 4 -1.50 7.93 -2.92
C GLY A 4 -2.23 8.89 -3.86
N PHE A 5 -3.39 9.38 -3.45
CA PHE A 5 -4.15 10.38 -4.19
C PHE A 5 -3.39 11.70 -4.28
N VAL A 6 -2.85 12.22 -3.17
CA VAL A 6 -2.10 13.48 -3.14
C VAL A 6 -0.86 13.41 -4.02
N SER A 7 -0.09 12.32 -3.92
CA SER A 7 1.10 12.11 -4.77
C SER A 7 0.74 12.05 -6.27
N GLY A 8 -0.29 11.27 -6.61
CA GLY A 8 -0.79 11.18 -7.99
C GLY A 8 -1.35 12.51 -8.51
N PHE A 9 -2.04 13.27 -7.65
CA PHE A 9 -2.59 14.58 -7.96
C PHE A 9 -1.49 15.60 -8.24
N SER A 10 -0.49 15.72 -7.37
CA SER A 10 0.62 16.66 -7.55
C SER A 10 1.41 16.38 -8.82
N ASN A 11 1.70 15.10 -9.12
CA ASN A 11 2.39 14.73 -10.35
C ASN A 11 1.52 14.95 -11.59
N GLY A 12 0.24 14.60 -11.55
CA GLY A 12 -0.70 14.83 -12.65
C GLY A 12 -0.88 16.32 -12.96
N ALA A 13 -1.04 17.14 -11.92
CA ALA A 13 -1.16 18.59 -12.04
C ALA A 13 0.08 19.23 -12.65
N ARG A 14 1.29 18.87 -12.17
CA ARG A 14 2.55 19.38 -12.72
C ARG A 14 2.71 19.00 -14.19
N HIS A 15 2.42 17.75 -14.54
CA HIS A 15 2.53 17.27 -15.92
C HIS A 15 1.59 18.04 -16.87
N THR A 16 0.31 18.19 -16.52
CA THR A 16 -0.63 18.93 -17.39
C THR A 16 -0.33 20.42 -17.43
N ALA A 17 0.22 21.01 -16.36
CA ALA A 17 0.69 22.39 -16.38
C ALA A 17 1.88 22.58 -17.33
N LEU A 18 2.84 21.66 -17.35
CA LEU A 18 3.98 21.70 -18.28
C LEU A 18 3.53 21.52 -19.74
N VAL A 19 2.62 20.58 -20.00
CA VAL A 19 2.04 20.38 -21.34
C VAL A 19 1.31 21.63 -21.81
N PHE A 20 0.49 22.24 -20.94
CA PHE A 20 -0.20 23.49 -21.27
C PHE A 20 0.76 24.64 -21.57
N LEU A 21 1.86 24.74 -20.81
CA LEU A 21 2.89 25.76 -21.01
C LEU A 21 3.66 25.52 -22.32
N ALA A 22 3.93 24.26 -22.67
CA ALA A 22 4.55 23.90 -23.94
C ALA A 22 3.62 24.22 -25.12
N GLU A 23 2.34 23.83 -25.05
CA GLU A 23 1.33 24.15 -26.07
C GLU A 23 1.20 25.65 -26.30
N ASN A 24 1.25 26.47 -25.24
CA ASN A 24 1.05 27.91 -25.32
C ASN A 24 2.35 28.73 -25.25
N ALA A 25 3.51 28.11 -25.43
CA ALA A 25 4.79 28.82 -25.39
C ALA A 25 4.84 29.97 -26.42
N HIS A 26 4.12 29.82 -27.53
CA HIS A 26 4.01 30.78 -28.62
C HIS A 26 2.85 31.80 -28.46
N ARG A 27 1.91 31.60 -27.52
CA ARG A 27 0.76 32.48 -27.27
C ARG A 27 0.79 33.02 -25.84
N ARG A 28 1.83 33.79 -25.51
CA ARG A 28 1.91 34.43 -24.21
C ARG A 28 0.93 35.61 -24.15
N PRO A 29 0.19 35.78 -23.05
CA PRO A 29 -0.78 36.88 -22.94
C PRO A 29 -0.05 38.22 -22.82
N GLU A 30 -0.39 39.18 -23.68
CA GLU A 30 0.13 40.56 -23.63
C GLU A 30 -0.84 41.53 -22.95
N THR A 31 -2.13 41.16 -22.83
CA THR A 31 -3.17 41.97 -22.17
C THR A 31 -3.57 41.38 -20.81
N VAL A 32 -4.01 42.24 -19.88
CA VAL A 32 -4.47 41.84 -18.54
C VAL A 32 -5.65 40.86 -18.61
N GLN A 33 -6.60 41.09 -19.51
CA GLN A 33 -7.74 40.20 -19.72
C GLN A 33 -7.30 38.84 -20.28
N GLY A 34 -6.34 38.83 -21.22
CA GLY A 34 -5.75 37.60 -21.74
C GLY A 34 -5.05 36.79 -20.64
N TRP A 35 -4.33 37.45 -19.73
CA TRP A 35 -3.67 36.80 -18.61
C TRP A 35 -4.64 36.07 -17.67
N TYR A 36 -5.82 36.66 -17.41
CA TYR A 36 -6.85 36.02 -16.60
C TYR A 36 -7.41 34.75 -17.27
N PHE A 37 -7.81 34.83 -18.55
CA PHE A 37 -8.33 33.68 -19.27
C PHE A 37 -7.30 32.56 -19.46
N TYR A 38 -6.03 32.93 -19.63
CA TYR A 38 -4.92 32.00 -19.68
C TYR A 38 -4.80 31.20 -18.38
N ASN A 39 -4.73 31.89 -17.23
CA ASN A 39 -4.60 31.21 -15.94
C ASN A 39 -5.84 30.41 -15.57
N LYS A 40 -7.05 30.91 -15.86
CA LYS A 40 -8.30 30.17 -15.67
C LYS A 40 -8.23 28.82 -16.38
N THR A 41 -7.93 28.83 -17.68
CA THR A 41 -7.83 27.60 -18.49
C THR A 41 -6.73 26.67 -17.97
N LYS A 42 -5.57 27.23 -17.59
CA LYS A 42 -4.46 26.47 -16.98
C LYS A 42 -4.91 25.72 -15.72
N TYR A 43 -5.60 26.40 -14.81
CA TYR A 43 -6.03 25.79 -13.54
C TYR A 43 -7.07 24.70 -13.75
N TYR A 44 -8.04 24.86 -14.65
CA TYR A 44 -9.02 23.80 -14.96
C TYR A 44 -8.36 22.54 -15.51
N ARG A 45 -7.45 22.69 -16.48
CA ARG A 45 -6.70 21.54 -17.05
C ARG A 45 -5.79 20.88 -16.01
N MET A 46 -5.19 21.68 -15.14
CA MET A 46 -4.34 21.21 -14.05
C MET A 46 -5.13 20.37 -13.03
N ILE A 47 -6.27 20.87 -12.56
CA ILE A 47 -7.12 20.18 -11.58
C ILE A 47 -7.67 18.87 -12.18
N LEU A 48 -8.16 18.88 -13.43
CA LEU A 48 -8.67 17.68 -14.08
C LEU A 48 -7.57 16.63 -14.28
N GLY A 49 -6.38 17.05 -14.73
CA GLY A 49 -5.23 16.17 -14.90
C GLY A 49 -4.73 15.58 -13.58
N GLY A 50 -4.69 16.41 -12.53
CA GLY A 50 -4.38 15.98 -11.16
C GLY A 50 -5.40 14.96 -10.66
N PHE A 51 -6.70 15.23 -10.80
CA PHE A 51 -7.75 14.33 -10.32
C PHE A 51 -7.72 12.98 -11.03
N ARG A 52 -7.57 12.96 -12.37
CA ARG A 52 -7.51 11.71 -13.14
C ARG A 52 -6.34 10.83 -12.70
N ARG A 53 -5.15 11.42 -12.52
CA ARG A 53 -3.95 10.67 -12.11
C ARG A 53 -3.98 10.29 -10.63
N GLY A 54 -4.44 11.19 -9.77
CA GLY A 54 -4.65 10.94 -8.34
C GLY A 54 -5.66 9.84 -8.07
N ALA A 55 -6.80 9.84 -8.77
CA ALA A 55 -7.81 8.79 -8.65
C ALA A 55 -7.26 7.43 -9.11
N HIS A 56 -6.60 7.37 -10.26
CA HIS A 56 -6.00 6.13 -10.76
C HIS A 56 -4.96 5.57 -9.77
N THR A 57 -4.01 6.38 -9.33
CA THR A 57 -2.97 5.95 -8.38
C THR A 57 -3.56 5.57 -7.02
N GLY A 58 -4.57 6.33 -6.55
CA GLY A 58 -5.28 6.03 -5.31
C GLY A 58 -6.01 4.68 -5.37
N LEU A 59 -6.76 4.42 -6.43
CA LEU A 59 -7.47 3.15 -6.64
C LEU A 59 -6.51 1.97 -6.81
N GLN A 60 -5.41 2.15 -7.54
CA GLN A 60 -4.41 1.10 -7.70
C GLN A 60 -3.81 0.69 -6.35
N LEU A 61 -3.43 1.66 -5.51
CA LEU A 61 -2.94 1.40 -4.17
C LEU A 61 -4.02 0.79 -3.26
N ALA A 62 -5.27 1.23 -3.39
CA ALA A 62 -6.40 0.64 -2.68
C ALA A 62 -6.54 -0.85 -3.02
N GLY A 63 -6.50 -1.19 -4.30
CA GLY A 63 -6.57 -2.56 -4.78
C GLY A 63 -5.45 -3.44 -4.24
N TRP A 64 -4.22 -2.92 -4.18
CA TRP A 64 -3.09 -3.66 -3.60
C TRP A 64 -3.26 -3.93 -2.11
N VAL A 65 -3.68 -2.92 -1.34
CA VAL A 65 -3.91 -3.07 0.11
C VAL A 65 -5.07 -4.01 0.37
N SER A 66 -6.18 -3.88 -0.36
CA SER A 66 -7.34 -4.79 -0.20
C SER A 66 -6.99 -6.22 -0.58
N GLY A 67 -6.18 -6.40 -1.64
CA GLY A 67 -5.70 -7.72 -2.07
C GLY A 67 -4.84 -8.37 -0.99
N TRP A 68 -3.95 -7.60 -0.35
CA TRP A 68 -3.17 -8.08 0.80
C TRP A 68 -4.08 -8.52 1.96
N CYS A 69 -5.00 -7.66 2.40
CA CYS A 69 -5.89 -7.99 3.51
C CYS A 69 -6.75 -9.23 3.21
N LEU A 70 -7.23 -9.37 1.97
CA LEU A 70 -7.98 -10.55 1.56
C LEU A 70 -7.14 -11.82 1.67
N LEU A 71 -5.87 -11.76 1.28
CA LEU A 71 -4.94 -12.88 1.39
C LEU A 71 -4.65 -13.28 2.84
N ASP A 72 -4.50 -12.30 3.73
CA ASP A 72 -4.37 -12.56 5.17
C ASP A 72 -5.61 -13.29 5.72
N LEU A 73 -6.82 -12.82 5.38
CA LEU A 73 -8.07 -13.48 5.80
C LEU A 73 -8.19 -14.91 5.24
N LEU A 74 -7.81 -15.12 3.97
CA LEU A 74 -7.83 -16.44 3.36
C LEU A 74 -6.85 -17.38 4.06
N THR A 75 -5.66 -16.89 4.41
CA THR A 75 -4.65 -17.68 5.14
C THR A 75 -5.17 -18.09 6.52
N GLU A 76 -5.82 -17.18 7.24
CA GLU A 76 -6.42 -17.46 8.55
C GLU A 76 -7.60 -18.46 8.47
N SER A 77 -8.46 -18.32 7.45
CA SER A 77 -9.58 -19.24 7.23
C SER A 77 -9.13 -20.66 6.86
N VAL A 78 -8.09 -20.80 6.04
CA VAL A 78 -7.50 -22.11 5.73
C VAL A 78 -6.87 -22.73 6.98
N ARG A 79 -6.15 -21.93 7.78
CA ARG A 79 -5.51 -22.37 9.03
C ARG A 79 -6.54 -22.88 10.04
N SER A 80 -7.64 -22.15 10.22
CA SER A 80 -8.73 -22.54 11.13
C SER A 80 -9.52 -23.77 10.66
N TYR A 81 -9.72 -23.94 9.34
CA TYR A 81 -10.32 -25.17 8.78
C TYR A 81 -9.45 -26.41 9.00
N ILE A 82 -8.13 -26.28 8.85
CA ILE A 82 -7.18 -27.39 9.09
C ILE A 82 -7.11 -27.73 10.59
N ALA A 83 -7.09 -26.72 11.46
CA ALA A 83 -7.09 -26.92 12.91
C ALA A 83 -8.34 -27.68 13.40
N GLU A 84 -9.50 -27.35 12.83
CA GLU A 84 -10.77 -28.03 13.13
C GLU A 84 -10.75 -29.51 12.70
N LYS A 85 -10.19 -29.82 11.52
CA LYS A 85 -10.01 -31.21 11.08
C LYS A 85 -8.99 -32.01 11.89
N ARG A 86 -8.10 -31.33 12.63
CA ARG A 86 -7.07 -31.97 13.46
C ARG A 86 -7.59 -32.36 14.84
N GLY A 87 -8.82 -31.98 15.21
CA GLY A 87 -9.42 -32.29 16.52
C GLY A 87 -8.70 -31.61 17.69
N GLU A 88 -8.01 -30.50 17.44
CA GLU A 88 -7.25 -29.78 18.46
C GLU A 88 -8.20 -28.78 19.15
N GLU A 89 -8.52 -29.00 20.43
CA GLU A 89 -9.42 -28.14 21.21
C GLU A 89 -8.93 -26.68 21.19
N ARG A 90 -9.81 -25.77 20.78
CA ARG A 90 -9.54 -24.33 20.68
C ARG A 90 -9.54 -23.70 22.09
N PRO A 91 -8.48 -23.00 22.52
CA PRO A 91 -8.62 -21.98 23.53
C PRO A 91 -8.99 -20.64 22.86
N THR A 92 -10.08 -20.05 23.34
CA THR A 92 -10.75 -18.84 22.83
C THR A 92 -9.96 -17.54 23.03
N HIS A 93 -8.75 -17.60 23.60
CA HIS A 93 -7.88 -16.44 23.84
C HIS A 93 -6.42 -16.86 23.79
N THR A 94 -5.94 -17.48 22.71
CA THR A 94 -4.49 -17.72 22.58
C THR A 94 -4.14 -18.00 21.14
N SER A 95 -3.47 -17.01 20.53
CA SER A 95 -2.44 -17.23 19.53
C SER A 95 -1.71 -18.54 19.80
N LEU A 96 -1.83 -19.51 18.89
CA LEU A 96 -1.21 -20.82 19.07
C LEU A 96 0.31 -20.67 19.04
N ASP A 97 0.86 -20.52 20.25
CA ASP A 97 2.26 -20.58 20.67
C ASP A 97 2.83 -21.99 20.43
N ARG A 98 2.85 -22.46 19.18
CA ARG A 98 3.54 -23.72 18.83
C ARG A 98 5.00 -23.41 18.45
N HIS A 99 5.80 -23.23 19.49
CA HIS A 99 7.28 -23.33 19.53
C HIS A 99 8.06 -22.49 18.50
N GLY A 100 8.42 -21.26 18.89
CA GLY A 100 9.70 -20.63 18.55
C GLY A 100 9.76 -19.63 17.38
N LEU A 101 8.72 -19.51 16.56
CA LEU A 101 8.71 -18.64 15.38
C LEU A 101 7.60 -17.58 15.54
N GLY A 102 7.91 -16.46 16.21
CA GLY A 102 6.96 -15.37 16.53
C GLY A 102 6.27 -14.73 15.32
N HIS A 103 5.36 -13.78 15.55
CA HIS A 103 4.52 -13.16 14.51
C HIS A 103 5.32 -12.46 13.39
N TRP A 104 6.60 -12.18 13.62
CA TRP A 104 7.57 -11.76 12.61
C TRP A 104 7.80 -12.78 11.48
N PHE A 105 7.74 -14.10 11.75
CA PHE A 105 7.90 -15.14 10.72
C PHE A 105 6.65 -15.27 9.84
N ASP A 106 5.46 -15.26 10.44
CA ASP A 106 4.18 -15.23 9.70
C ASP A 106 4.09 -13.98 8.81
N GLY A 107 4.55 -12.83 9.32
CA GLY A 107 4.67 -11.60 8.53
C GLY A 107 5.63 -11.72 7.35
N ALA A 108 6.81 -12.33 7.54
CA ALA A 108 7.78 -12.54 6.47
C ALA A 108 7.25 -13.47 5.37
N VAL A 109 6.52 -14.54 5.73
CA VAL A 109 5.89 -15.47 4.78
C VAL A 109 4.82 -14.77 3.95
N ALA A 110 3.94 -13.99 4.60
CA ALA A 110 2.94 -13.17 3.90
C ALA A 110 3.62 -12.15 2.94
N GLY A 111 4.77 -11.60 3.36
CA GLY A 111 5.60 -10.71 2.58
C GLY A 111 6.15 -11.35 1.29
N VAL A 112 6.65 -12.57 1.41
CA VAL A 112 7.14 -13.38 0.28
C VAL A 112 6.00 -13.72 -0.68
N SER A 113 4.83 -14.13 -0.17
CA SER A 113 3.69 -14.49 -1.02
C SER A 113 3.21 -13.31 -1.85
N THR A 114 3.09 -12.13 -1.25
CA THR A 114 2.69 -10.93 -2.00
C THR A 114 3.76 -10.47 -2.97
N GLY A 115 5.04 -10.57 -2.59
CA GLY A 115 6.15 -10.28 -3.50
C GLY A 115 6.11 -11.16 -4.76
N LEU A 116 5.79 -12.44 -4.60
CA LEU A 116 5.62 -13.39 -5.71
C LEU A 116 4.37 -13.07 -6.56
N ILE A 117 3.22 -12.80 -5.92
CA ILE A 117 1.98 -12.44 -6.62
C ILE A 117 2.19 -11.16 -7.46
N SER A 118 2.88 -10.18 -6.89
CA SER A 118 3.18 -8.92 -7.58
C SER A 118 4.17 -9.11 -8.73
N ALA A 119 5.19 -9.96 -8.55
CA ALA A 119 6.15 -10.30 -9.60
C ALA A 119 5.49 -10.99 -10.81
N VAL A 120 4.54 -11.91 -10.56
CA VAL A 120 3.77 -12.58 -11.61
C VAL A 120 2.78 -11.62 -12.28
N GLY A 121 2.04 -10.82 -11.49
CA GLY A 121 1.04 -9.90 -12.00
C GLY A 121 1.60 -8.80 -12.90
N PHE A 122 2.78 -8.27 -12.57
CA PHE A 122 3.45 -7.24 -13.38
C PHE A 122 4.41 -7.79 -14.44
N ARG A 123 4.49 -9.12 -14.61
CA ARG A 123 5.44 -9.79 -15.52
C ARG A 123 6.86 -9.22 -15.39
N LEU A 124 7.36 -9.17 -14.15
CA LEU A 124 8.69 -8.64 -13.90
C LEU A 124 9.77 -9.50 -14.57
N SER A 125 10.82 -8.84 -15.06
CA SER A 125 12.00 -9.51 -15.59
C SER A 125 12.64 -10.39 -14.50
N ALA A 126 13.07 -11.60 -14.87
CA ALA A 126 13.70 -12.60 -13.99
C ALA A 126 14.75 -12.04 -13.00
N PRO A 127 15.62 -11.07 -13.33
CA PRO A 127 16.59 -10.51 -12.37
C PRO A 127 15.97 -9.61 -11.29
N THR A 128 14.73 -9.16 -11.44
CA THR A 128 14.07 -8.20 -10.51
C THR A 128 13.25 -8.93 -9.44
N VAL A 129 12.81 -10.15 -9.72
CA VAL A 129 12.02 -11.01 -8.82
C VAL A 129 12.67 -11.23 -7.43
N PRO A 130 13.96 -11.61 -7.30
CA PRO A 130 14.54 -11.89 -5.98
C PRO A 130 14.59 -10.64 -5.08
N ARG A 131 14.79 -9.45 -5.67
CA ARG A 131 14.76 -8.19 -4.92
C ARG A 131 13.36 -7.87 -4.41
N MET A 132 12.34 -8.16 -5.21
CA MET A 132 10.94 -7.93 -4.84
C MET A 132 10.49 -8.88 -3.72
N VAL A 133 10.93 -10.14 -3.78
CA VAL A 133 10.71 -11.13 -2.72
C VAL A 133 11.42 -10.73 -1.42
N LEU A 134 12.68 -10.29 -1.51
CA LEU A 134 13.43 -9.81 -0.35
C LEU A 134 12.77 -8.58 0.31
N LEU A 135 12.34 -7.61 -0.50
CA LEU A 135 11.64 -6.42 -0.01
C LEU A 135 10.30 -6.80 0.64
N GLY A 136 9.56 -7.74 0.05
CA GLY A 136 8.34 -8.28 0.63
C GLY A 136 8.60 -8.94 1.98
N ALA A 137 9.60 -9.82 2.07
CA ALA A 137 9.98 -10.48 3.32
C ALA A 137 10.39 -9.50 4.42
N LEU A 138 11.18 -8.47 4.09
CA LEU A 138 11.61 -7.44 5.04
C LEU A 138 10.43 -6.57 5.52
N ALA A 139 9.57 -6.13 4.62
CA ALA A 139 8.38 -5.35 4.96
C ALA A 139 7.38 -6.15 5.81
N GLY A 140 7.19 -7.43 5.47
CA GLY A 140 6.36 -8.35 6.24
C GLY A 140 6.94 -8.66 7.63
N GLY A 141 8.23 -8.96 7.69
CA GLY A 141 8.93 -9.25 8.94
C GLY A 141 8.96 -8.05 9.89
N THR A 142 9.20 -6.83 9.38
CA THR A 142 9.13 -5.60 10.19
C THR A 142 7.74 -5.34 10.75
N THR A 143 6.68 -5.60 9.98
CA THR A 143 5.30 -5.46 10.43
C THR A 143 4.96 -6.48 11.53
N GLY A 144 5.42 -7.73 11.39
CA GLY A 144 5.24 -8.75 12.42
C GLY A 144 6.03 -8.46 13.69
N ALA A 145 7.27 -7.98 13.57
CA ALA A 145 8.08 -7.57 14.72
C ALA A 145 7.47 -6.39 15.50
N LEU A 146 6.85 -5.43 14.80
CA LEU A 146 6.10 -4.34 15.43
C LEU A 146 4.88 -4.84 16.21
N ARG A 147 4.22 -5.91 15.74
CA ARG A 147 3.11 -6.56 16.45
C ARG A 147 3.58 -7.27 17.72
N ASP A 148 4.69 -8.01 17.63
CA ASP A 148 5.31 -8.65 18.80
C ASP A 148 5.71 -7.61 19.85
N LEU A 149 6.36 -6.53 19.43
CA LEU A 149 6.76 -5.42 20.32
C LEU A 149 5.56 -4.75 21.01
N ARG A 150 4.50 -4.46 20.25
CA ARG A 150 3.26 -3.91 20.80
C ARG A 150 2.64 -4.84 21.84
N ASN A 151 2.57 -6.14 21.55
CA ASN A 151 1.98 -7.11 22.47
C ASN A 151 2.80 -7.23 23.76
N ALA A 152 4.13 -7.23 23.67
CA ALA A 152 5.01 -7.23 24.83
C ALA A 152 4.82 -5.98 25.72
N LEU A 153 4.67 -4.79 25.10
CA LEU A 153 4.42 -3.55 25.84
C LEU A 153 3.04 -3.53 26.51
N LEU A 154 2.00 -4.03 25.84
CA LEU A 154 0.66 -4.10 26.43
C LEU A 154 0.63 -5.04 27.64
N HIS A 155 1.26 -6.22 27.54
CA HIS A 155 1.34 -7.17 28.65
C HIS A 155 2.12 -6.61 29.85
N SER A 156 3.12 -5.75 29.61
CA SER A 156 3.87 -5.08 30.69
C SER A 156 3.05 -4.02 31.42
N ASN A 157 2.05 -3.40 30.77
CA ASN A 157 1.20 -2.37 31.36
C ASN A 157 0.07 -2.98 32.22
N ASP A 158 -0.43 -4.16 31.87
CA ASP A 158 -1.50 -4.84 32.62
C ASP A 158 -1.05 -5.36 34.01
N MET A 159 0.27 -5.49 34.23
CA MET A 159 0.85 -5.93 35.52
C MET A 159 1.04 -4.81 36.56
N HIS A 160 0.91 -3.55 36.15
CA HIS A 160 0.93 -2.39 37.06
C HIS A 160 -0.35 -1.55 36.88
N PRO A 161 -1.52 -2.06 37.32
CA PRO A 161 -2.69 -1.22 37.46
C PRO A 161 -2.45 -0.28 38.64
N PHE A 162 -2.41 1.04 38.39
CA PHE A 162 -2.64 2.01 39.46
C PHE A 162 -4.09 1.91 39.93
#